data_AF-A0A951ULN3-F1
#
_entry.id   AF-A0A951ULN3-F1
#
_cell.length_a   1.000
_cell.length_b   1.000
_cell.length_c   1.000
_cell.angle_alpha   90.00
_cell.angle_beta   90.00
_cell.angle_gamma   90.00
#
_symmetry.space_group_name_H-M   'P 1'
#
loop_
_entity.id
_entity.type
_entity.pdbx_description
1 polymer ?
#
loop_
_entity_poly.entity_id
_entity_poly.type
_entity_poly.pdbx_seq_one_letter_code
_entity_poly.pdbx_strand_id
1 'polypeptide(L)'
;MLRNQDNIALTSIDGIPFVTLLRQNEWTVAEEIVELIYADAGFDDLPLGKYIVVVRHKSVEPLEVKYEVTIADEDEVVFLTFVYLEPERVFLKVSASTEMRL
;
A
#
# COMPACT_ATOMS: atom_id res chain seq x y z
N MET A 1 -5.35 1.45 -2.37
CA MET A 1 -6.17 2.62 -2.05
C MET A 1 -5.92 3.15 -0.62
N LEU A 2 -5.27 4.31 -0.51
CA LEU A 2 -4.99 5.04 0.72
C LEU A 2 -6.03 6.16 0.92
N ARG A 3 -6.65 6.20 2.11
CA ARG A 3 -7.68 7.18 2.45
C ARG A 3 -7.49 7.75 3.85
N ASN A 4 -7.90 9.00 4.06
CA ASN A 4 -7.93 9.62 5.39
C ASN A 4 -9.18 9.20 6.20
N GLN A 5 -9.30 9.68 7.43
CA GLN A 5 -10.42 9.39 8.34
C GLN A 5 -11.79 9.81 7.79
N ASP A 6 -11.80 10.80 6.89
CA ASP A 6 -12.99 11.32 6.23
C ASP A 6 -13.27 10.60 4.88
N ASN A 7 -12.59 9.47 4.64
CA ASN A 7 -12.67 8.63 3.45
C ASN A 7 -12.24 9.34 2.14
N ILE A 8 -11.46 10.42 2.25
CA ILE A 8 -10.91 11.15 1.10
C ILE A 8 -9.68 10.38 0.59
N ALA A 9 -9.62 10.17 -0.73
CA ALA A 9 -8.46 9.57 -1.39
C ALA A 9 -7.24 10.48 -1.21
N LEU A 10 -6.17 9.95 -0.62
CA LEU A 10 -4.99 10.72 -0.28
C LEU A 10 -3.76 10.01 -0.84
N THR A 11 -2.90 10.77 -1.52
CA THR A 11 -1.71 10.22 -2.18
C THR A 11 -0.42 10.81 -1.64
N SER A 12 -0.53 11.96 -0.96
CA SER A 12 0.58 12.69 -0.40
C SER A 12 0.16 13.54 0.81
N ILE A 13 1.12 13.86 1.67
CA ILE A 13 0.99 14.87 2.74
C ILE A 13 2.11 15.88 2.53
N ASP A 14 1.79 17.17 2.61
CA ASP A 14 2.75 18.26 2.38
C ASP A 14 3.50 18.15 1.02
N GLY A 15 2.84 17.59 0.00
CA GLY A 15 3.42 17.38 -1.33
C GLY A 15 4.37 16.17 -1.43
N ILE A 16 4.39 15.31 -0.41
CA ILE A 16 5.29 14.15 -0.34
C ILE A 16 4.45 12.89 -0.44
N PRO A 17 4.73 12.02 -1.42
CA PRO A 17 3.85 10.90 -1.66
C PRO A 17 4.08 9.77 -0.66
N PHE A 18 3.04 8.96 -0.47
CA PHE A 18 3.20 7.65 0.13
C PHE A 18 3.89 6.72 -0.85
N VAL A 19 4.71 5.83 -0.30
CA VAL A 19 5.46 4.83 -1.08
C VAL A 19 5.05 3.45 -0.59
N THR A 20 4.76 2.57 -1.56
CA THR A 20 4.45 1.16 -1.32
C THR A 20 5.62 0.31 -1.84
N LEU A 21 6.08 -0.64 -1.04
CA LEU A 21 7.09 -1.61 -1.41
C LEU A 21 6.48 -3.00 -1.37
N LEU A 22 6.93 -3.86 -2.26
CA LEU A 22 6.69 -5.29 -2.16
C LEU A 22 8.01 -5.99 -1.86
N ARG A 23 8.01 -6.84 -0.82
CA ARG A 23 9.18 -7.63 -0.42
C ARG A 23 8.90 -9.12 -0.50
N GLN A 24 9.91 -9.88 -0.90
CA GLN A 24 9.92 -11.34 -0.84
C GLN A 24 11.28 -11.81 -0.34
N ASN A 25 11.31 -12.71 0.64
CA ASN A 25 12.54 -13.22 1.26
C ASN A 25 13.50 -12.09 1.73
N GLU A 26 12.96 -11.05 2.38
CA GLU A 26 13.69 -9.84 2.82
C GLU A 26 14.19 -8.89 1.72
N TRP A 27 14.00 -9.22 0.44
CA TRP A 27 14.38 -8.37 -0.69
C TRP A 27 13.19 -7.55 -1.19
N THR A 28 13.40 -6.26 -1.46
CA THR A 28 12.42 -5.45 -2.20
C THR A 28 12.41 -5.91 -3.65
N VAL A 29 11.27 -6.42 -4.10
CA VAL A 29 11.04 -6.89 -5.48
C VAL A 29 10.38 -5.80 -6.35
N ALA A 30 9.63 -4.88 -5.72
CA ALA A 30 9.04 -3.73 -6.39
C ALA A 30 8.86 -2.55 -5.43
N GLU A 31 8.87 -1.33 -5.95
CA GLU A 31 8.63 -0.07 -5.22
C GLU A 31 7.81 0.84 -6.11
N GLU A 32 6.69 1.34 -5.59
CA GLU A 32 5.76 2.20 -6.31
C GLU A 32 5.28 3.37 -5.47
N ILE A 33 5.02 4.48 -6.15
CA ILE A 33 4.39 5.66 -5.55
C ILE A 33 2.87 5.48 -5.62
N VAL A 34 2.15 5.93 -4.58
CA VAL A 34 0.69 5.93 -4.61
C VAL A 34 0.17 6.92 -5.66
N GLU A 35 -0.52 6.41 -6.68
CA GLU A 35 -1.01 7.16 -7.82
C GLU A 35 -2.12 8.14 -7.46
N LEU A 36 -2.04 9.36 -8.01
CA LEU A 36 -2.99 10.45 -7.73
C LEU A 36 -4.45 10.11 -8.03
N ILE A 37 -4.71 9.36 -9.11
CA ILE A 37 -6.06 9.17 -9.65
C ILE A 37 -6.86 8.19 -8.79
N TYR A 38 -6.24 7.09 -8.38
CA TYR A 38 -6.89 5.98 -7.69
C TYR A 38 -6.49 5.86 -6.21
N ALA A 39 -5.49 6.64 -5.78
CA ALA A 39 -4.84 6.54 -4.49
C ALA A 39 -4.35 5.12 -4.17
N ASP A 40 -3.94 4.35 -5.17
CA ASP A 40 -3.39 3.02 -5.01
C ASP A 40 -1.98 2.91 -5.61
N ALA A 41 -1.36 1.76 -5.42
CA ALA A 41 -0.11 1.41 -6.09
C ALA A 41 -0.35 0.07 -6.79
N GLY A 42 -0.19 0.06 -8.10
CA GLY A 42 -0.30 -1.15 -8.92
C GLY A 42 1.06 -1.82 -9.04
N PHE A 43 1.10 -3.13 -8.89
CA PHE A 43 2.29 -3.93 -9.16
C PHE A 43 1.93 -4.95 -10.23
N ASP A 44 2.55 -4.85 -11.41
CA ASP A 44 2.33 -5.78 -12.52
C ASP A 44 3.37 -6.91 -12.53
N ASP A 45 3.00 -8.03 -13.16
CA ASP A 45 3.88 -9.18 -13.43
C ASP A 45 4.58 -9.79 -12.20
N LEU A 46 3.91 -9.76 -11.05
CA LEU A 46 4.42 -10.36 -9.82
C LEU A 46 4.35 -11.89 -9.90
N PRO A 47 5.43 -12.62 -9.57
CA PRO A 47 5.36 -14.07 -9.42
C PRO A 47 4.34 -14.50 -8.36
N LEU A 48 3.89 -15.75 -8.45
CA LEU A 48 3.06 -16.34 -7.39
C LEU A 48 3.89 -16.50 -6.11
N GLY A 49 3.26 -16.28 -4.96
CA GLY A 49 3.89 -16.55 -3.68
C GLY A 49 3.50 -15.59 -2.56
N LYS A 50 4.27 -15.66 -1.48
CA LYS A 50 4.10 -14.82 -0.30
C LYS A 50 4.93 -13.56 -0.42
N TYR A 51 4.32 -12.46 -0.04
CA TYR A 51 4.92 -11.14 -0.06
C TYR A 51 4.66 -10.39 1.25
N ILE A 52 5.58 -9.49 1.57
CA ILE A 52 5.37 -8.46 2.58
C ILE A 52 5.21 -7.15 1.84
N VAL A 53 4.01 -6.59 1.93
CA VAL A 53 3.74 -5.24 1.48
C VAL A 53 4.13 -4.27 2.57
N VAL A 54 4.87 -3.23 2.21
CA VAL A 54 5.26 -2.16 3.13
C VAL A 54 4.71 -0.84 2.61
N VAL A 55 3.99 -0.09 3.44
CA VAL A 55 3.66 1.30 3.12
C VAL A 55 4.37 2.22 4.08
N ARG A 56 4.97 3.27 3.52
CA ARG A 56 5.77 4.22 4.28
C ARG A 56 5.45 5.65 3.88
N HIS A 57 5.54 6.54 4.86
CA HIS A 57 5.51 7.97 4.65
C HIS A 57 6.34 8.66 5.73
N LYS A 58 7.22 9.59 5.35
CA LYS A 58 8.22 10.17 6.25
C LYS A 58 7.68 11.03 7.40
N SER A 59 6.36 11.24 7.42
CA SER A 59 5.69 12.11 8.38
C SER A 59 4.44 11.49 8.96
N VAL A 60 4.18 10.20 8.72
CA VAL A 60 3.07 9.47 9.33
C VAL A 60 3.65 8.39 10.23
N GLU A 61 3.11 8.27 11.44
CA GLU A 61 3.54 7.25 12.41
C GLU A 61 2.60 6.04 12.39
N PRO A 62 3.12 4.81 12.46
CA PRO A 62 4.55 4.48 12.32
C PRO A 62 5.07 4.79 10.90
N LEU A 63 6.35 5.16 10.79
CA LEU A 63 7.00 5.54 9.51
C LEU A 63 6.88 4.48 8.42
N GLU A 64 6.75 3.21 8.82
CA GLU A 64 6.41 2.11 7.93
C GLU A 64 5.40 1.16 8.60
N VAL A 65 4.49 0.63 7.79
CA VAL A 65 3.54 -0.42 8.15
C VAL A 65 3.75 -1.61 7.21
N LYS A 66 3.70 -2.82 7.75
CA LYS A 66 3.95 -4.06 7.01
C LYS A 66 2.72 -4.96 7.04
N TYR A 67 2.46 -5.64 5.93
CA TYR A 67 1.36 -6.59 5.82
C TYR A 67 1.75 -7.78 4.95
N GLU A 68 1.35 -8.97 5.37
CA GLU A 68 1.56 -10.18 4.57
C GLU A 68 0.42 -10.35 3.58
N VAL A 69 0.76 -10.73 2.35
CA VAL A 69 -0.19 -11.08 1.29
C VAL A 69 0.32 -12.31 0.55
N THR A 70 -0.59 -13.13 0.04
CA THR A 70 -0.25 -14.27 -0.81
C THR A 70 -0.96 -14.10 -2.14
N ILE A 71 -0.18 -14.10 -3.22
CA ILE A 71 -0.66 -14.15 -4.60
C ILE A 71 -0.70 -15.62 -5.00
N ALA A 72 -1.91 -16.14 -5.19
CA ALA A 72 -2.16 -17.55 -5.50
C ALA A 72 -2.47 -17.79 -7.00
N ASP A 73 -2.86 -16.75 -7.72
CA ASP A 73 -3.19 -16.78 -9.15
C ASP A 73 -2.50 -15.62 -9.90
N GLU A 74 -2.17 -15.82 -11.18
CA GLU A 74 -1.49 -14.81 -12.02
C GLU A 74 -2.40 -13.62 -12.31
N ASP A 75 -3.72 -13.83 -12.24
CA ASP A 75 -4.73 -12.79 -12.41
C ASP A 75 -5.10 -12.10 -11.08
N GLU A 76 -4.46 -12.43 -9.95
CA GLU A 76 -4.70 -11.75 -8.67
C GLU A 76 -3.94 -10.42 -8.58
N VAL A 77 -4.64 -9.37 -8.16
CA VAL A 77 -4.07 -8.06 -7.83
C VAL A 77 -4.08 -7.86 -6.31
N VAL A 78 -3.04 -7.21 -5.80
CA VAL A 78 -2.93 -6.87 -4.38
C VAL A 78 -3.64 -5.54 -4.10
N PHE A 79 -4.74 -5.61 -3.34
CA PHE A 79 -5.44 -4.44 -2.85
C PHE A 79 -5.01 -4.07 -1.44
N LEU A 80 -4.50 -2.86 -1.30
CA LEU A 80 -4.14 -2.32 0.01
C LEU A 80 -5.09 -1.22 0.39
N THR A 81 -5.74 -1.34 1.55
CA THR A 81 -6.54 -0.28 2.13
C THR A 81 -5.87 0.24 3.39
N PHE A 82 -5.65 1.56 3.40
CA PHE A 82 -5.09 2.27 4.53
C PHE A 82 -6.07 3.34 4.97
N VAL A 83 -6.32 3.39 6.28
CA VAL A 83 -7.01 4.48 6.94
C VAL A 83 -6.00 5.18 7.83
N TYR A 84 -5.93 6.48 7.68
CA TYR A 84 -4.96 7.33 8.32
C TYR A 84 -5.67 8.56 8.92
N LEU A 85 -5.17 9.02 10.07
CA LEU A 85 -5.64 10.22 10.74
C LEU A 85 -4.78 11.41 10.34
N GLU A 86 -5.35 12.30 9.54
CA GLU A 86 -4.60 13.39 8.90
C GLU A 86 -4.03 14.46 9.83
N PRO A 87 -4.79 14.99 10.79
CA PRO A 87 -4.26 16.02 11.68
C PRO A 87 -3.14 15.50 12.59
N GLU A 88 -3.30 14.29 13.12
CA GLU A 88 -2.38 13.66 14.08
C GLU A 88 -1.22 12.93 13.42
N ARG A 89 -1.32 12.72 12.10
CA ARG A 89 -0.37 11.99 11.28
C ARG A 89 -0.12 10.55 11.74
N VAL A 90 -1.18 9.76 11.93
CA VAL A 90 -1.09 8.38 12.42
C VAL A 90 -1.86 7.39 11.55
N PHE A 91 -1.27 6.25 11.22
CA PHE A 91 -2.01 5.14 10.60
C PHE A 91 -2.99 4.53 11.61
N LEU A 92 -4.27 4.51 11.24
CA LEU A 92 -5.35 3.94 12.07
C LEU A 92 -5.63 2.48 11.72
N LYS A 93 -5.65 2.16 10.43
CA LYS A 93 -5.96 0.82 9.95
C LYS A 93 -5.20 0.53 8.68
N VAL A 94 -4.66 -0.67 8.60
CA VAL A 94 -4.03 -1.21 7.41
C VAL A 94 -4.62 -2.58 7.15
N SER A 95 -5.02 -2.84 5.91
CA SER A 95 -5.44 -4.17 5.47
C SER A 95 -4.97 -4.40 4.04
N ALA A 96 -4.49 -5.61 3.77
CA ALA A 96 -4.21 -6.09 2.43
C ALA A 96 -5.18 -7.23 2.09
N SER A 97 -5.62 -7.29 0.84
CA SER A 97 -6.35 -8.41 0.24
C SER A 97 -5.78 -8.70 -1.15
N THR A 98 -6.02 -9.89 -1.67
CA THR A 98 -5.93 -10.17 -3.10
C THR A 98 -7.32 -10.24 -3.69
N GLU A 99 -7.48 -9.76 -4.92
CA GLU A 99 -8.72 -9.87 -5.69
C GLU A 99 -8.39 -10.26 -7.13
N MET A 100 -9.30 -10.97 -7.79
CA MET A 100 -9.14 -11.29 -9.21
C MET A 100 -9.26 -10.02 -10.05
N ARG A 101 -8.37 -9.84 -11.02
CA ARG A 101 -8.46 -8.80 -12.05
C ARG A 101 -9.74 -9.05 -12.87
N LEU A 102 -10.65 -8.07 -12.88
CA LEU A 102 -11.91 -8.10 -13.65
C LEU A 102 -11.67 -7.84 -15.13
#